data_AF-A0A2E4L9G0-F1
#
_entry.id   AF-A0A2E4L9G0-F1
#
_cell.length_a   1.000
_cell.length_b   1.000
_cell.length_c   1.000
_cell.angle_alpha   90.00
_cell.angle_beta   90.00
_cell.angle_gamma   90.00
#
_symmetry.space_group_name_H-M   'P 1'
#
loop_
_entity.id
_entity.type
_entity.pdbx_description
1 polymer ?
#
loop_
_entity_poly.entity_id
_entity_poly.type
_entity_poly.pdbx_seq_one_letter_code
_entity_poly.pdbx_strand_id
1 'polypeptide(L)'
;MKRDEVMKKYLDGETSLEEEKELFHSTNEDAWAEHLSQSKKAAPEGLEDSIWENIQSKRQQKQQFIYGLTAAAASVVMVMSFIFFNNTNDTEMSLSQKEQMLQEALSMFPEEKPANKEVLYSDELIEIYVATN
;
A
#
# COMPACT_ATOMS: atom_id res chain seq x y z
N MET A 1 -30.55 -39.56 -29.74
CA MET A 1 -31.76 -39.12 -28.99
C MET A 1 -32.46 -38.07 -29.84
N LYS A 2 -33.79 -37.92 -29.79
CA LYS A 2 -34.44 -36.84 -30.58
C LYS A 2 -34.06 -35.50 -29.94
N ARG A 3 -33.62 -34.52 -30.73
CA ARG A 3 -33.21 -33.18 -30.25
C ARG A 3 -34.24 -32.54 -29.32
N ASP A 4 -35.52 -32.74 -29.61
CA ASP A 4 -36.64 -32.24 -28.80
C ASP A 4 -36.68 -32.82 -27.38
N GLU A 5 -36.23 -34.06 -27.23
CA GLU A 5 -36.14 -34.75 -25.93
C GLU A 5 -34.99 -34.19 -25.09
N VAL A 6 -33.85 -33.91 -25.73
CA VAL A 6 -32.70 -33.24 -25.08
C VAL A 6 -33.04 -31.79 -24.73
N MET A 7 -33.77 -31.08 -25.59
CA MET A 7 -34.24 -29.72 -25.32
C MET A 7 -35.20 -29.69 -24.12
N LYS A 8 -36.09 -30.67 -24.01
CA LYS A 8 -37.00 -30.76 -22.86
C LYS A 8 -36.22 -30.98 -21.56
N LYS A 9 -35.27 -31.92 -21.55
CA LYS A 9 -34.36 -32.12 -20.41
C LYS A 9 -33.57 -30.86 -20.05
N TYR A 10 -33.15 -30.08 -21.05
CA TYR A 10 -32.40 -28.83 -20.85
C TYR A 10 -33.25 -27.79 -20.12
N LEU A 11 -34.51 -27.63 -20.55
CA LEU A 11 -35.48 -26.75 -19.89
C LEU A 11 -35.80 -27.22 -18.46
N ASP A 12 -35.80 -28.53 -18.22
CA ASP A 12 -36.03 -29.14 -16.91
C ASP A 12 -34.75 -29.14 -16.02
N GLY A 13 -33.59 -28.75 -16.55
CA GLY A 13 -32.31 -28.70 -15.83
C GLY A 13 -31.66 -30.07 -15.56
N GLU A 14 -32.05 -31.10 -16.32
CA GLU A 14 -31.63 -32.49 -16.14
C GLU A 14 -30.58 -32.94 -17.18
N THR A 15 -30.03 -32.02 -17.98
CA THR A 15 -29.05 -32.33 -19.02
C THR A 15 -27.64 -32.57 -18.48
N SER A 16 -26.93 -33.46 -19.17
CA SER A 16 -25.47 -33.61 -19.03
C SER A 16 -24.71 -32.64 -19.94
N LEU A 17 -23.45 -32.37 -19.59
CA LEU A 17 -22.58 -31.45 -20.33
C LEU A 17 -22.34 -31.90 -21.79
N GLU A 18 -22.36 -33.20 -22.05
CA GLU A 18 -22.19 -33.76 -23.40
C GLU A 18 -23.44 -33.53 -24.26
N GLU A 19 -24.62 -33.73 -23.68
CA GLU A 19 -25.92 -33.45 -24.33
C GLU A 19 -26.05 -31.95 -24.67
N GLU A 20 -25.61 -31.05 -23.79
CA GLU A 20 -25.61 -29.60 -24.04
C GLU A 20 -24.67 -29.24 -25.19
N LYS A 21 -23.45 -29.79 -25.22
CA LYS A 21 -22.51 -29.53 -26.32
C LYS A 21 -23.10 -29.93 -27.67
N GLU A 22 -23.78 -31.07 -27.75
CA GLU A 22 -24.45 -31.52 -28.98
C GLU A 22 -25.62 -30.60 -29.38
N LEU A 23 -26.38 -30.11 -28.39
CA LEU A 23 -27.50 -29.19 -28.59
C LEU A 23 -27.03 -27.83 -29.16
N PHE A 24 -25.91 -27.31 -28.64
CA PHE A 24 -25.41 -25.98 -29.01
C PHE A 24 -24.39 -26.00 -30.16
N HIS A 25 -23.68 -27.10 -30.43
CA HIS A 25 -22.72 -27.19 -31.56
C HIS A 25 -23.38 -27.17 -32.96
N SER A 26 -24.68 -27.48 -33.04
CA SER A 26 -25.39 -27.63 -34.32
C SER A 26 -26.31 -26.47 -34.68
N THR A 27 -26.31 -25.39 -33.88
CA THR A 27 -27.31 -24.32 -34.02
C THR A 27 -26.66 -23.03 -34.50
N ASN A 28 -27.24 -22.46 -35.56
CA ASN A 28 -26.90 -21.12 -36.03
C ASN A 28 -27.27 -20.10 -34.94
N GLU A 29 -26.37 -19.19 -34.57
CA GLU A 29 -26.55 -18.24 -33.45
C GLU A 29 -27.87 -17.45 -33.58
N ASP A 30 -28.30 -17.19 -34.81
CA ASP A 30 -29.53 -16.49 -35.16
C ASP A 30 -30.81 -17.21 -34.68
N ALA A 31 -30.86 -18.54 -34.76
CA ALA A 31 -32.04 -19.32 -34.34
C ALA A 31 -32.21 -19.32 -32.82
N TRP A 32 -31.11 -19.26 -32.07
CA TRP A 32 -31.13 -19.11 -30.62
C TRP A 32 -31.58 -17.72 -30.18
N ALA A 33 -31.08 -16.68 -30.86
CA ALA A 33 -31.50 -15.30 -30.60
C ALA A 33 -33.01 -15.13 -30.85
N GLU A 34 -33.53 -15.75 -31.93
CA GLU A 34 -34.96 -15.75 -32.22
C GLU A 34 -35.79 -16.46 -31.13
N HIS A 35 -35.35 -17.63 -30.66
CA HIS A 35 -36.03 -18.35 -29.57
C HIS A 35 -36.03 -17.59 -28.23
N LEU A 36 -34.89 -16.96 -27.88
CA LEU A 36 -34.75 -16.12 -26.70
C LEU A 36 -35.65 -14.89 -26.77
N SER A 37 -35.81 -14.30 -27.97
CA SER A 37 -36.68 -13.14 -28.18
C SER A 37 -38.17 -13.50 -27.97
N GLN A 38 -38.59 -14.68 -28.42
CA GLN A 38 -39.97 -15.17 -28.27
C GLN A 38 -40.28 -15.60 -26.83
N SER A 39 -39.28 -16.03 -26.09
CA SER A 39 -39.42 -16.56 -24.72
C SER A 39 -39.21 -15.50 -23.63
N LYS A 40 -38.97 -14.24 -24.02
CA LYS A 40 -38.64 -13.15 -23.09
C LYS A 40 -39.87 -12.74 -22.27
N LYS A 41 -39.90 -13.16 -21.00
CA LYS A 41 -40.80 -12.60 -20.00
C LYS A 41 -40.25 -11.29 -19.43
N ALA A 42 -41.14 -10.40 -19.01
CA ALA A 42 -40.76 -9.20 -18.27
C ALA A 42 -40.02 -9.62 -16.99
N ALA A 43 -38.90 -8.97 -16.71
CA ALA A 43 -38.16 -9.19 -15.48
C ALA A 43 -39.04 -8.80 -14.28
N PRO A 44 -39.01 -9.57 -13.18
CA PRO A 44 -39.72 -9.19 -11.96
C PRO A 44 -39.21 -7.85 -11.42
N GLU A 45 -40.13 -7.07 -10.87
CA GLU A 45 -39.83 -5.77 -10.26
C GLU A 45 -38.82 -5.95 -9.10
N GLY A 46 -37.77 -5.13 -9.06
CA GLY A 46 -36.71 -5.20 -8.03
C GLY A 46 -35.62 -6.26 -8.27
N LEU A 47 -35.63 -6.97 -9.40
CA LEU A 47 -34.57 -7.94 -9.72
C LEU A 47 -33.19 -7.26 -9.82
N GLU A 48 -33.12 -6.12 -10.49
CA GLU A 48 -31.88 -5.36 -10.67
C GLU A 48 -31.28 -4.94 -9.32
N ASP A 49 -32.11 -4.38 -8.44
CA ASP A 49 -31.71 -3.98 -7.09
C ASP A 49 -31.21 -5.18 -6.27
N SER A 50 -31.91 -6.32 -6.34
CA SER A 50 -31.53 -7.53 -5.60
C SER A 50 -30.20 -8.14 -6.07
N ILE A 51 -29.90 -8.06 -7.37
CA ILE A 51 -28.64 -8.51 -7.96
C ILE A 51 -27.53 -7.56 -7.52
N TRP A 52 -27.78 -6.26 -7.64
CA TRP A 52 -26.81 -5.23 -7.28
C TRP A 52 -26.45 -5.25 -5.79
N GLU A 53 -27.44 -5.41 -4.92
CA GLU A 53 -27.27 -5.54 -3.47
C GLU A 53 -26.45 -6.79 -3.10
N ASN A 54 -26.72 -7.93 -3.72
CA ASN A 54 -25.96 -9.17 -3.46
C ASN A 54 -24.51 -9.12 -3.96
N ILE A 55 -24.25 -8.39 -5.05
CA ILE A 55 -22.90 -8.18 -5.55
C ILE A 55 -22.13 -7.20 -4.65
N GLN A 56 -22.76 -6.10 -4.22
CA GLN A 56 -22.12 -5.10 -3.37
C GLN A 56 -21.87 -5.58 -1.93
N SER A 57 -22.85 -6.25 -1.32
CA SER A 57 -22.78 -6.70 0.08
C SER A 57 -21.56 -7.62 0.32
N LYS A 58 -21.27 -8.53 -0.62
CA LYS A 58 -20.09 -9.40 -0.57
C LYS A 58 -18.76 -8.64 -0.66
N ARG A 59 -18.74 -7.47 -1.30
CA ARG A 59 -17.54 -6.62 -1.42
C ARG A 59 -17.30 -5.78 -0.17
N GLN A 60 -18.35 -5.20 0.39
CA GLN A 60 -18.25 -4.33 1.58
C GLN A 60 -17.85 -5.10 2.84
N GLN A 61 -18.41 -6.29 3.05
CA GLN A 61 -18.13 -7.12 4.23
C GLN A 61 -16.65 -7.55 4.30
N LYS A 62 -16.04 -7.87 3.14
CA LYS A 62 -14.62 -8.24 3.04
C LYS A 62 -13.68 -7.05 3.29
N GLN A 63 -14.06 -5.85 2.85
CA GLN A 63 -13.25 -4.64 3.03
C GLN A 63 -13.24 -4.16 4.48
N GLN A 64 -14.39 -4.15 5.16
CA GLN A 64 -14.48 -3.74 6.57
C GLN A 64 -13.62 -4.61 7.49
N PHE A 65 -13.56 -5.92 7.24
CA PHE A 65 -12.71 -6.84 8.01
C PHE A 65 -11.21 -6.56 7.82
N ILE A 66 -10.77 -6.27 6.58
CA ILE A 66 -9.36 -5.98 6.27
C ILE A 66 -8.93 -4.66 6.91
N TYR A 67 -9.75 -3.60 6.82
CA TYR A 67 -9.43 -2.31 7.44
C TYR A 67 -9.40 -2.37 8.98
N GLY A 68 -10.25 -3.19 9.60
CA GLY A 68 -10.21 -3.41 11.05
C GLY A 68 -8.90 -4.07 11.53
N LEU A 69 -8.42 -5.08 10.80
CA LEU A 69 -7.17 -5.77 11.10
C LEU A 69 -5.94 -4.88 10.90
N THR A 70 -5.90 -4.08 9.84
CA THR A 70 -4.76 -3.17 9.56
C THR A 70 -4.70 -2.01 10.54
N ALA A 71 -5.84 -1.48 10.99
CA ALA A 71 -5.89 -0.42 12.00
C ALA A 71 -5.33 -0.89 13.36
N ALA A 72 -5.68 -2.10 13.78
CA ALA A 72 -5.12 -2.68 15.01
C ALA A 72 -3.60 -2.86 14.93
N ALA A 73 -3.10 -3.43 13.82
CA ALA A 73 -1.66 -3.61 13.61
C ALA A 73 -0.89 -2.28 13.58
N ALA A 74 -1.42 -1.25 12.90
CA ALA A 74 -0.79 0.06 12.83
C ALA A 74 -0.68 0.74 14.22
N SER A 75 -1.69 0.59 15.07
CA SER A 75 -1.65 1.15 16.43
C SER A 75 -0.55 0.53 17.29
N VAL A 76 -0.34 -0.79 17.19
CA VAL A 76 0.73 -1.51 17.91
C VAL A 76 2.11 -1.09 17.38
N VAL A 77 2.26 -0.98 16.06
CA VAL A 77 3.50 -0.49 15.45
C VAL A 77 3.81 0.94 15.90
N MET A 78 2.83 1.82 15.94
CA MET A 78 3.01 3.22 16.37
C MET A 78 3.44 3.32 17.83
N VAL A 79 2.81 2.55 18.73
CA VAL A 79 3.18 2.50 20.16
C VAL A 79 4.58 1.90 20.34
N MET A 80 4.89 0.82 19.64
CA MET A 80 6.23 0.22 19.67
C MET A 80 7.29 1.20 19.15
N SER A 81 7.05 1.85 18.01
CA SER A 81 7.95 2.87 17.47
C SER A 81 8.16 4.01 18.45
N PHE A 82 7.10 4.51 19.11
CA PHE A 82 7.24 5.55 20.12
C PHE A 82 8.11 5.12 21.30
N ILE A 83 7.92 3.88 21.81
CA ILE A 83 8.73 3.34 22.90
C ILE A 83 10.20 3.17 22.47
N PHE A 84 10.46 2.64 21.27
CA PHE A 84 11.83 2.43 20.79
C PHE A 84 12.56 3.74 20.44
N PHE A 85 11.86 4.73 19.87
CA PHE A 85 12.45 6.02 19.52
C PHE A 85 12.60 6.96 20.72
N ASN A 86 11.70 6.92 21.72
CA ASN A 86 11.90 7.71 22.96
C ASN A 86 12.81 7.03 23.98
N ASN A 87 13.09 5.73 23.83
CA ASN A 87 14.07 5.01 24.63
C ASN A 87 15.44 4.93 23.94
N THR A 88 15.69 5.76 22.93
CA THR A 88 17.05 6.24 22.73
C THR A 88 17.34 7.13 23.92
N ASN A 89 17.81 6.50 25.01
CA ASN A 89 18.75 7.17 25.87
C ASN A 89 19.86 7.62 24.93
N ASP A 90 19.76 8.85 24.44
CA ASP A 90 20.93 9.60 24.03
C ASP A 90 21.86 9.41 25.20
N THR A 91 22.84 8.53 25.03
CA THR A 91 23.99 8.45 25.93
C THR A 91 24.65 9.80 25.77
N GLU A 92 24.13 10.81 26.47
CA GLU A 92 24.71 12.12 26.57
C GLU A 92 26.13 11.85 27.03
N MET A 93 27.09 12.07 26.12
CA MET A 93 28.50 11.93 26.45
C MET A 93 28.74 12.72 27.74
N SER A 94 29.35 12.06 28.71
CA SER A 94 29.73 12.73 29.95
C SER A 94 30.65 13.90 29.60
N LEU A 95 30.66 14.92 30.46
CA LEU A 95 31.47 16.11 30.25
C LEU A 95 32.96 15.76 30.01
N SER A 96 33.46 14.73 30.71
CA SER A 96 34.81 14.19 30.52
C SER A 96 35.06 13.58 29.14
N GLN A 97 34.07 12.92 28.54
CA GLN A 97 34.19 12.36 27.20
C GLN A 97 34.22 13.48 26.15
N LYS A 98 33.43 14.54 26.38
CA LYS A 98 33.42 15.73 25.50
C LYS A 98 34.77 16.44 25.53
N GLU A 99 35.39 16.57 26.70
CA GLU A 99 36.73 17.13 26.87
C GLU A 99 37.80 16.31 26.16
N GLN A 100 37.76 14.97 26.28
CA GLN A 100 38.72 14.08 25.60
C GLN A 100 38.63 14.19 24.08
N MET A 101 37.42 14.17 23.52
CA MET A 101 37.23 14.34 22.07
C MET A 101 37.69 15.71 21.58
N LEU A 102 37.47 16.77 22.36
CA LEU A 102 37.94 18.11 22.01
C LEU A 102 39.48 18.17 21.99
N GLN A 103 40.15 17.60 22.99
CA GLN A 103 41.60 17.53 23.03
C GLN A 103 42.17 16.74 21.86
N GLU A 104 41.53 15.62 21.52
CA GLU A 104 41.90 14.81 20.36
C GLU A 104 41.75 15.61 19.06
N ALA A 105 40.63 16.30 18.86
CA ALA A 105 40.43 17.15 17.69
C ALA A 105 41.44 18.31 17.61
N LEU A 106 41.74 18.97 18.73
CA LEU A 106 42.73 20.04 18.78
C LEU A 106 44.14 19.55 18.45
N SER A 107 44.49 18.32 18.83
CA SER A 107 45.78 17.71 18.50
C SER A 107 45.99 17.39 17.02
N MET A 108 44.90 17.37 16.23
CA MET A 108 44.96 17.14 14.77
C MET A 108 45.36 18.39 14.00
N PHE A 109 45.28 19.59 14.61
CA PHE A 109 45.71 20.82 13.98
C PHE A 109 47.18 21.09 14.30
N PRO A 110 48.05 21.30 13.30
CA PRO A 110 49.43 21.70 13.56
C PRO A 110 49.43 23.08 14.23
N GLU A 111 50.21 23.22 15.31
CA GLU A 111 50.48 24.52 15.93
C GLU A 111 51.31 25.39 14.97
N GLU A 112 50.66 26.00 13.98
CA GLU A 112 51.29 27.06 13.21
C GLU A 112 51.33 28.33 14.07
N LYS A 113 52.47 28.56 14.73
CA LYS A 113 52.80 29.87 15.29
C LYS A 113 52.82 30.88 14.13
N PRO A 114 51.95 31.91 14.12
CA PRO A 114 52.04 32.93 13.08
C PRO A 114 53.35 33.69 13.27
N ALA A 115 54.30 33.46 12.37
CA ALA A 115 55.49 34.28 12.24
C ALA A 115 55.06 35.74 11.98
N ASN A 116 55.44 36.64 12.88
CA ASN A 116 55.30 38.10 12.81
C ASN A 116 54.04 38.59 12.08
N LYS A 117 52.89 38.52 12.76
CA LYS A 117 51.70 39.28 12.35
C LYS A 117 51.24 40.10 13.55
N GLU A 118 51.29 41.42 13.41
CA GLU A 118 50.76 42.35 14.41
C GLU A 118 49.23 42.36 14.28
N VAL A 119 48.54 42.01 15.36
CA VAL A 119 47.07 41.96 15.40
C VAL A 119 46.56 43.39 15.48
N LEU A 120 45.86 43.82 14.43
CA LEU A 120 45.28 45.17 14.37
C LEU A 120 43.91 45.23 15.03
N TYR A 121 43.17 44.11 15.01
CA TYR A 121 41.84 44.01 15.60
C TYR A 121 41.48 42.55 15.88
N SER A 122 40.91 42.28 17.05
CA SER A 122 40.39 40.98 17.46
C SER A 122 39.05 41.15 18.18
N ASP A 123 38.07 40.35 17.76
CA ASP A 123 36.74 40.20 18.37
C ASP A 123 36.34 38.71 18.32
N GLU A 124 35.29 38.30 19.03
CA GLU A 124 34.90 36.89 19.22
C GLU A 124 34.66 36.11 17.92
N LEU A 125 34.42 36.79 16.80
CA LEU A 125 34.18 36.16 15.50
C LEU A 125 35.29 36.37 14.46
N ILE A 126 36.15 37.39 14.57
CA ILE A 126 37.10 37.74 13.49
C ILE A 126 38.40 38.31 14.06
N GLU A 127 39.53 37.83 13.53
CA GLU A 127 40.86 38.41 13.72
C GLU A 127 41.43 38.94 12.39
N ILE A 128 41.88 40.20 12.40
CA ILE A 128 42.46 40.86 11.23
C ILE A 128 43.94 41.11 11.46
N TYR A 129 44.76 40.61 10.52
CA TYR A 129 46.22 40.72 10.56
C TYR A 129 46.72 41.63 9.44
N VAL A 130 47.73 42.44 9.72
CA VAL A 130 48.54 43.09 8.67
C VAL A 130 49.85 42.35 8.50
N ALA A 131 50.17 42.03 7.25
CA ALA A 131 51.46 41.50 6.88
C ALA A 131 52.45 42.66 6.74
N THR A 132 53.35 42.80 7.70
CA THR A 132 54.53 43.67 7.56
C THR A 132 55.55 42.91 6.72
N ASN A 133 55.84 43.41 5.53
CA ASN A 133 56.88 42.89 4.64
C ASN A 133 58.25 43.45 5.07
#